data_AF-A0A3B3ZUM9-F1
#
_entry.id   AF-A0A3B3ZUM9-F1
#
_cell.length_a   1.000
_cell.length_b   1.000
_cell.length_c   1.000
_cell.angle_alpha   90.00
_cell.angle_beta   90.00
_cell.angle_gamma   90.00
#
_symmetry.space_group_name_H-M   'P 1'
#
loop_
_entity.id
_entity.type
_entity.pdbx_description
1 polymer ?
#
loop_
_entity_poly.entity_id
_entity_poly.type
_entity_poly.pdbx_seq_one_letter_code
_entity_poly.pdbx_strand_id
1 'polypeptide(L)'
;MEYKNVSLPWMPEQHAMIPHLVEKTLLTEQVLSEQYSINRYSLDKLLDSLISSQEAALRHGTKIPRYLHIASNQTNRWGHSRSYRLQVYSFAGDHLPESQPEERAMSWAYKVSITKHKDQEQTSSSLYSQNNIWSPAVDFSTFIQDNESIHNQDLVAWVTAGFLHIPHAEDIPNTVTVGNGGGVLLRPHNYFDNDPSIDSPDSVYLAPGTESSCESNRMACLERESCAPGLEPFTYHGFGGIIKFHD
;
A
#
# COMPACT_ATOMS: atom_id res chain seq x y z
N MET A 1 -15.22 -15.27 -7.37
CA MET A 1 -14.72 -14.86 -8.70
C MET A 1 -15.64 -15.43 -9.75
N GLU A 2 -16.26 -14.58 -10.56
CA GLU A 2 -17.09 -14.98 -11.70
C GLU A 2 -16.33 -14.64 -12.98
N TYR A 3 -16.49 -15.41 -14.05
CA TYR A 3 -15.90 -15.05 -15.33
C TYR A 3 -16.99 -14.49 -16.22
N LYS A 4 -16.83 -13.24 -16.65
CA LYS A 4 -17.74 -12.59 -17.59
C LYS A 4 -17.13 -12.56 -18.97
N ASN A 5 -17.95 -12.87 -19.96
CA ASN A 5 -17.55 -12.81 -21.35
C ASN A 5 -17.62 -11.35 -21.82
N VAL A 6 -16.48 -10.74 -22.16
CA VAL A 6 -16.40 -9.33 -22.54
C VAL A 6 -15.64 -9.19 -23.86
N SER A 7 -16.15 -8.38 -24.78
CA SER A 7 -15.50 -8.09 -26.07
C SER A 7 -14.19 -7.31 -25.88
N LEU A 8 -13.14 -7.68 -26.62
CA LEU A 8 -11.84 -7.00 -26.54
C LEU A 8 -11.89 -5.63 -27.23
N PRO A 9 -11.40 -4.55 -26.59
CA PRO A 9 -11.46 -3.19 -27.13
C PRO A 9 -10.77 -3.00 -28.48
N TRP A 10 -9.71 -3.76 -28.74
CA TRP A 10 -8.91 -3.70 -29.97
C TRP A 10 -9.28 -4.81 -30.98
N MET A 11 -10.16 -5.75 -30.59
CA MET A 11 -10.66 -6.84 -31.44
C MET A 11 -12.12 -7.16 -31.07
N PRO A 12 -13.11 -6.37 -31.52
CA PRO A 12 -14.49 -6.46 -31.04
C PRO A 12 -15.20 -7.80 -31.29
N GLU A 13 -14.76 -8.55 -32.30
CA GLU A 13 -15.28 -9.89 -32.59
C GLU A 13 -14.74 -10.97 -31.65
N GLN A 14 -13.65 -10.68 -30.93
CA GLN A 14 -13.07 -11.60 -29.96
C GLN A 14 -13.50 -11.25 -28.55
N HIS A 15 -13.83 -12.28 -27.79
CA HIS A 15 -14.26 -12.13 -26.40
C HIS A 15 -13.28 -12.83 -25.47
N ALA A 16 -13.00 -12.21 -24.33
CA ALA A 16 -12.21 -12.79 -23.27
C ALA A 16 -13.09 -13.06 -22.05
N MET A 17 -12.85 -14.20 -21.41
CA MET A 17 -13.41 -14.51 -20.10
C MET A 17 -12.61 -13.74 -19.05
N ILE A 18 -13.05 -12.51 -18.76
CA ILE A 18 -12.41 -11.68 -17.76
C ILE A 18 -12.90 -12.13 -16.38
N PRO A 19 -11.98 -12.45 -15.44
CA PRO A 19 -12.36 -12.70 -14.06
C PRO A 19 -12.97 -11.41 -13.48
N HIS A 20 -14.28 -11.37 -13.40
CA HIS A 20 -15.04 -10.41 -12.64
C HIS A 20 -14.97 -10.82 -11.17
N LEU A 21 -14.15 -10.10 -10.43
CA LEU A 21 -13.93 -10.38 -9.02
C LEU A 21 -15.24 -10.13 -8.25
N VAL A 22 -15.93 -11.20 -7.87
CA VAL A 22 -16.89 -11.17 -6.76
C VAL A 22 -16.07 -11.30 -5.47
N GLU A 23 -15.37 -10.23 -5.10
CA GLU A 23 -14.70 -10.10 -3.79
C GLU A 23 -14.89 -8.70 -3.20
N LYS A 24 -14.74 -8.68 -1.87
CA LYS A 24 -14.89 -7.55 -0.95
C LYS A 24 -13.98 -6.37 -1.35
N THR A 25 -14.55 -5.41 -2.05
CA THR A 25 -14.01 -4.09 -2.37
C THR A 25 -14.68 -3.06 -1.46
N LEU A 26 -13.93 -2.17 -0.81
CA LEU A 26 -14.53 -0.98 -0.18
C LEU A 26 -15.15 -0.12 -1.29
N LEU A 27 -16.48 -0.17 -1.44
CA LEU A 27 -17.24 0.62 -2.40
C LEU A 27 -18.15 1.57 -1.63
N THR A 28 -17.98 2.85 -1.92
CA THR A 28 -18.76 3.98 -1.45
C THR A 28 -20.09 4.04 -2.21
N GLU A 29 -21.12 3.30 -1.78
CA GLU A 29 -22.55 3.69 -1.89
C GLU A 29 -23.55 2.60 -1.42
N GLN A 30 -24.64 3.08 -0.83
CA GLN A 30 -25.86 2.34 -0.47
C GLN A 30 -26.68 1.99 -1.73
N VAL A 31 -27.12 0.74 -1.86
CA VAL A 31 -28.32 0.41 -2.66
C VAL A 31 -29.35 -0.21 -1.73
N LEU A 32 -30.41 0.55 -1.45
CA LEU A 32 -31.63 0.07 -0.81
C LEU A 32 -32.51 -0.63 -1.85
N SER A 33 -32.77 -1.93 -1.70
CA SER A 33 -34.06 -2.52 -2.10
C SER A 33 -34.26 -3.91 -1.46
N GLU A 34 -35.42 -4.10 -0.85
CA GLU A 34 -35.87 -5.29 -0.13
C GLU A 34 -36.20 -6.51 -1.03
N GLN A 35 -36.07 -7.69 -0.38
CA GLN A 35 -36.81 -8.97 -0.56
C GLN A 35 -36.84 -9.67 -1.93
N TYR A 36 -36.23 -10.87 -2.01
CA TYR A 36 -36.96 -12.17 -2.08
C TYR A 36 -35.99 -13.36 -1.99
N SER A 37 -36.48 -14.45 -1.40
CA SER A 37 -35.77 -15.56 -0.77
C SER A 37 -35.58 -16.78 -1.68
N ILE A 38 -34.35 -17.31 -1.80
CA ILE A 38 -34.04 -18.74 -2.04
C ILE A 38 -32.69 -19.06 -1.36
N ASN A 39 -32.72 -19.71 -0.19
CA ASN A 39 -31.53 -20.00 0.62
C ASN A 39 -30.87 -21.33 0.22
N ARG A 40 -29.77 -21.25 -0.56
CA ARG A 40 -28.78 -22.33 -0.74
C ARG A 40 -27.38 -21.72 -0.81
N TYR A 41 -26.58 -21.98 0.23
CA TYR A 41 -25.15 -21.69 0.39
C TYR A 41 -24.77 -20.19 0.38
N SER A 42 -24.86 -19.61 1.58
CA SER A 42 -24.22 -18.36 2.03
C SER A 42 -22.74 -18.34 1.61
N LEU A 43 -22.48 -17.65 0.50
CA LEU A 43 -21.20 -17.03 0.16
C LEU A 43 -21.44 -15.52 0.31
N ASP A 44 -21.54 -15.10 1.58
CA ASP A 44 -21.85 -13.73 1.94
C ASP A 44 -20.85 -12.76 1.27
N LYS A 45 -21.37 -11.99 0.31
CA LYS A 45 -20.83 -10.69 -0.10
C LYS A 45 -20.70 -9.83 1.16
N LEU A 46 -19.56 -9.85 1.84
CA LEU A 46 -19.26 -8.86 2.88
C LEU A 46 -18.39 -7.76 2.27
N LEU A 47 -19.00 -6.88 1.48
CA LEU A 47 -18.41 -5.58 1.21
C LEU A 47 -18.63 -4.74 2.48
N ASP A 48 -17.78 -4.89 3.49
CA ASP A 48 -17.84 -3.98 4.65
C ASP A 48 -17.22 -2.66 4.21
N SER A 49 -18.08 -1.67 3.95
CA SER A 49 -17.65 -0.29 3.84
C SER A 49 -17.31 0.21 5.23
N LEU A 50 -16.04 0.50 5.50
CA LEU A 50 -15.64 1.21 6.72
C LEU A 50 -16.08 2.66 6.53
N ILE A 51 -16.98 3.13 7.38
CA ILE A 51 -17.61 4.44 7.24
C ILE A 51 -16.99 5.49 8.18
N SER A 52 -16.25 5.05 9.21
CA SER A 52 -15.58 5.92 10.17
C SER A 52 -14.10 5.60 10.40
N SER A 53 -13.37 6.59 10.94
CA SER A 53 -11.94 6.45 11.28
C SER A 53 -11.68 5.33 12.30
N GLN A 54 -12.59 5.10 13.24
CA GLN A 54 -12.44 4.05 14.25
C GLN A 54 -12.60 2.63 13.66
N GLU A 55 -13.53 2.42 12.73
CA GLU A 55 -13.67 1.15 12.02
C GLU A 55 -12.44 0.85 11.14
N ALA A 56 -11.83 1.90 10.59
CA ALA A 56 -10.64 1.83 9.75
C ALA A 56 -9.31 1.85 10.50
N ALA A 57 -9.33 1.80 11.84
CA ALA A 57 -8.15 1.67 12.69
C ALA A 57 -7.88 0.20 13.05
N LEU A 58 -7.05 -0.47 12.25
CA LEU A 58 -6.72 -1.88 12.36
C LEU A 58 -5.52 -2.11 13.28
N ARG A 59 -5.72 -2.80 14.40
CA ARG A 59 -4.66 -3.10 15.40
C ARG A 59 -3.80 -4.32 15.00
N HIS A 60 -2.56 -4.41 15.48
CA HIS A 60 -1.61 -5.48 15.11
C HIS A 60 -2.09 -6.92 15.37
N GLY A 61 -2.90 -7.14 16.42
CA GLY A 61 -3.49 -8.45 16.74
C GLY A 61 -4.83 -8.77 16.06
N THR A 62 -5.36 -7.87 15.23
CA THR A 62 -6.66 -8.07 14.57
C THR A 62 -6.52 -8.77 13.23
N LYS A 63 -7.55 -9.52 12.82
CA LYS A 63 -7.61 -10.09 11.47
C LYS A 63 -7.74 -8.94 10.47
N ILE A 64 -6.68 -8.67 9.72
CA ILE A 64 -6.74 -7.67 8.65
C ILE A 64 -7.45 -8.22 7.41
N PRO A 65 -8.19 -7.37 6.67
CA PRO A 65 -8.63 -7.70 5.33
C PRO A 65 -7.43 -8.06 4.44
N ARG A 66 -7.56 -9.12 3.64
CA ARG A 66 -6.53 -9.47 2.64
C ARG A 66 -6.37 -8.36 1.59
N TYR A 67 -7.45 -7.65 1.31
CA TYR A 67 -7.54 -6.54 0.36
C TYR A 67 -8.05 -5.31 1.09
N LEU A 68 -7.16 -4.36 1.35
CA LEU A 68 -7.49 -3.06 1.90
C LEU A 68 -7.30 -2.02 0.78
N HIS A 69 -8.39 -1.42 0.32
CA HIS A 69 -8.40 -0.51 -0.83
C HIS A 69 -8.80 0.89 -0.39
N ILE A 70 -8.11 1.90 -0.92
CA ILE A 70 -8.59 3.29 -0.93
C ILE A 70 -9.13 3.56 -2.33
N ALA A 71 -10.43 3.78 -2.43
CA ALA A 71 -11.16 3.83 -3.69
C ALA A 71 -11.73 5.23 -3.96
N SER A 72 -11.77 5.60 -5.23
CA SER A 72 -12.51 6.76 -5.73
C SER A 72 -13.94 6.37 -6.11
N ASN A 73 -14.82 7.36 -6.19
CA ASN A 73 -16.15 7.22 -6.80
C ASN A 73 -16.08 7.04 -8.33
N GLN A 74 -14.92 7.27 -8.95
CA GLN A 74 -14.72 7.01 -10.38
C GLN A 74 -14.55 5.52 -10.65
N THR A 75 -15.06 5.05 -11.78
CA THR A 75 -14.92 3.67 -12.23
C THR A 75 -13.97 3.56 -13.42
N ASN A 76 -13.35 2.40 -13.58
CA ASN A 76 -12.66 2.03 -14.82
C ASN A 76 -13.66 1.59 -15.90
N ARG A 77 -13.19 1.30 -17.12
CA ARG A 77 -14.05 0.90 -18.25
C ARG A 77 -14.89 -0.36 -18.00
N TRP A 78 -14.53 -1.15 -16.98
CA TRP A 78 -15.22 -2.38 -16.60
C TRP A 78 -16.27 -2.16 -15.50
N GLY A 79 -16.47 -0.92 -15.05
CA GLY A 79 -17.46 -0.55 -14.03
C GLY A 79 -17.00 -0.78 -12.59
N HIS A 80 -15.71 -1.05 -12.36
CA HIS A 80 -15.15 -1.20 -11.01
C HIS A 80 -14.56 0.13 -10.52
N SER A 81 -14.74 0.47 -9.24
CA SER A 81 -14.13 1.66 -8.66
C SER A 81 -12.60 1.61 -8.76
N ARG A 82 -12.04 2.76 -9.16
CA ARG A 82 -10.61 2.95 -9.29
C ARG A 82 -10.01 3.05 -7.89
N SER A 83 -9.09 2.16 -7.55
CA SER A 83 -8.53 2.10 -6.20
C SER A 83 -7.06 1.75 -6.17
N TYR A 84 -6.40 2.13 -5.08
CA TYR A 84 -5.10 1.60 -4.72
C TYR A 84 -5.24 0.68 -3.51
N ARG A 85 -4.61 -0.50 -3.61
CA ARG A 85 -4.48 -1.46 -2.53
C ARG A 85 -3.27 -1.15 -1.67
N LEU A 86 -3.50 -1.10 -0.37
CA LEU A 86 -2.45 -1.07 0.64
C LEU A 86 -2.09 -2.51 1.01
N GLN A 87 -0.85 -2.90 0.74
CA GLN A 87 -0.33 -4.21 1.10
C GLN A 87 0.84 -4.03 2.08
N VAL A 88 0.55 -4.23 3.36
CA VAL A 88 1.51 -4.02 4.46
C VAL A 88 2.35 -5.27 4.69
N TYR A 89 3.67 -5.09 4.71
CA TYR A 89 4.67 -6.09 5.05
C TYR A 89 5.27 -5.73 6.40
N SER A 90 4.81 -6.43 7.44
CA SER A 90 5.19 -6.14 8.82
C SER A 90 5.14 -7.42 9.63
N PHE A 91 6.15 -7.59 10.48
CA PHE A 91 6.25 -8.66 11.48
C PHE A 91 6.23 -8.05 12.90
N ALA A 92 5.58 -6.89 13.03
CA ALA A 92 5.57 -6.11 14.26
C ALA A 92 5.22 -6.99 15.47
N GLY A 93 6.00 -6.84 16.53
CA GLY A 93 5.72 -7.47 17.81
C GLY A 93 4.53 -6.83 18.50
N ASP A 94 4.31 -7.24 19.75
CA ASP A 94 3.28 -6.63 20.57
C ASP A 94 3.62 -5.16 20.86
N HIS A 95 2.59 -4.32 20.78
CA HIS A 95 2.69 -2.91 21.15
C HIS A 95 2.66 -2.74 22.67
N LEU A 96 3.17 -1.61 23.16
CA LEU A 96 3.03 -1.23 24.56
C LEU A 96 1.52 -1.19 24.91
N PRO A 97 1.08 -1.80 26.02
CA PRO A 97 -0.34 -1.77 26.39
C PRO A 97 -0.84 -0.33 26.60
N GLU A 98 -2.05 0.00 26.14
CA GLU A 98 -2.70 1.31 26.33
C GLU A 98 -2.88 1.69 27.81
N SER A 99 -2.77 0.72 28.73
CA SER A 99 -2.78 0.99 30.17
C SER A 99 -1.50 1.65 30.68
N GLN A 100 -0.41 1.60 29.90
CA GLN A 100 0.85 2.26 30.24
C GLN A 100 0.78 3.74 29.86
N PRO A 101 1.13 4.65 30.77
CA PRO A 101 1.02 6.09 30.51
C PRO A 101 1.95 6.56 29.39
N GLU A 102 3.00 5.79 29.08
CA GLU A 102 3.94 6.08 27.99
C GLU A 102 3.38 5.81 26.58
N GLU A 103 2.33 4.99 26.49
CA GLU A 103 1.78 4.55 25.21
C GLU A 103 1.28 5.72 24.36
N ARG A 104 0.77 6.79 25.01
CA ARG A 104 0.24 7.98 24.32
C ARG A 104 1.24 8.66 23.39
N ALA A 105 2.54 8.63 23.70
CA ALA A 105 3.57 9.23 22.83
C ALA A 105 3.81 8.45 21.53
N MET A 106 3.29 7.22 21.46
CA MET A 106 3.47 6.27 20.37
C MET A 106 2.17 5.56 20.01
N SER A 107 1.04 6.24 20.22
CA SER A 107 -0.31 5.72 19.98
C SER A 107 -0.59 5.44 18.49
N TRP A 108 0.34 5.77 17.60
CA TRP A 108 0.32 5.42 16.18
C TRP A 108 0.54 3.94 15.86
N ALA A 109 0.86 3.10 16.86
CA ALA A 109 1.11 1.67 16.69
C ALA A 109 -0.17 0.83 16.41
N TYR A 110 -0.96 1.30 15.46
CA TYR A 110 -1.94 0.53 14.69
C TYR A 110 -1.23 -0.04 13.47
N LYS A 111 -1.68 -1.20 12.97
CA LYS A 111 -1.14 -1.77 11.74
C LYS A 111 -1.44 -0.88 10.53
N VAL A 112 -2.70 -0.42 10.43
CA VAL A 112 -3.14 0.61 9.49
C VAL A 112 -4.24 1.43 10.16
N SER A 113 -4.22 2.74 10.00
CA SER A 113 -5.32 3.62 10.35
C SER A 113 -5.65 4.55 9.19
N ILE A 114 -6.93 4.78 8.92
CA ILE A 114 -7.39 5.73 7.91
C ILE A 114 -8.10 6.89 8.63
N THR A 115 -7.61 8.11 8.42
CA THR A 115 -8.21 9.32 8.98
C THR A 115 -8.58 10.28 7.87
N LYS A 116 -9.46 11.23 8.18
CA LYS A 116 -9.68 12.40 7.32
C LYS A 116 -8.45 13.31 7.39
N HIS A 117 -8.06 13.91 6.28
CA HIS A 117 -6.99 14.89 6.25
C HIS A 117 -7.41 16.18 7.00
N LYS A 118 -6.52 16.69 7.86
CA LYS A 118 -6.64 18.00 8.52
C LYS A 118 -5.29 18.70 8.56
N ASP A 119 -5.28 20.01 8.31
CA ASP A 119 -4.06 20.83 8.33
C ASP A 119 -3.38 20.84 9.71
N GLN A 120 -4.11 20.53 10.79
CA GLN A 120 -3.59 20.46 12.16
C GLN A 120 -3.05 19.06 12.53
N GLU A 121 -3.26 18.03 11.70
CA GLU A 121 -2.90 16.62 11.95
C GLU A 121 -1.81 16.13 11.00
N GLN A 122 -0.77 16.95 10.80
CA GLN A 122 0.26 16.70 9.77
C GLN A 122 1.25 15.58 10.13
N THR A 123 1.49 15.35 11.43
CA THR A 123 2.43 14.36 11.92
C THR A 123 1.78 13.48 12.97
N SER A 124 2.18 12.20 13.03
CA SER A 124 1.73 11.25 14.05
C SER A 124 2.57 11.28 15.32
N SER A 125 3.63 12.09 15.36
CA SER A 125 4.52 12.27 16.49
C SER A 125 5.18 13.65 16.48
N SER A 126 6.05 13.91 17.45
CA SER A 126 6.79 15.15 17.61
C SER A 126 8.18 14.89 18.20
N LEU A 127 9.17 15.73 17.87
CA LEU A 127 10.49 15.68 18.47
C LEU A 127 10.46 15.86 20.00
N TYR A 128 9.42 16.51 20.52
CA TYR A 128 9.23 16.76 21.95
C TYR A 128 8.67 15.54 22.70
N SER A 129 8.06 14.57 21.99
CA SER A 129 7.43 13.41 22.61
C SER A 129 8.42 12.55 23.39
N GLN A 130 9.67 12.43 22.93
CA GLN A 130 10.70 11.62 23.60
C GLN A 130 11.03 12.10 25.02
N ASN A 131 11.03 13.41 25.27
CA ASN A 131 11.42 13.99 26.56
C ASN A 131 10.22 14.28 27.47
N ASN A 132 9.00 14.14 26.97
CA ASN A 132 7.77 14.24 27.75
C ASN A 132 6.73 13.23 27.25
N ILE A 133 7.06 11.96 27.41
CA ILE A 133 6.29 10.82 26.87
C ILE A 133 4.88 10.73 27.48
N TRP A 134 4.70 11.17 28.74
CA TRP A 134 3.41 11.12 29.43
C TRP A 134 2.44 12.24 29.04
N SER A 135 2.96 13.30 28.41
CA SER A 135 2.17 14.44 27.92
C SER A 135 2.76 14.89 26.57
N PRO A 136 2.63 14.06 25.52
CA PRO A 136 3.26 14.30 24.23
C PRO A 136 2.63 15.52 23.55
N ALA A 137 3.43 16.23 22.75
CA ALA A 137 2.94 17.36 21.96
C ALA A 137 1.95 16.94 20.86
N VAL A 138 2.04 15.68 20.41
CA VAL A 138 1.15 15.05 19.45
C VAL A 138 0.72 13.70 20.01
N ASP A 139 -0.58 13.48 20.14
CA ASP A 139 -1.20 12.20 20.52
C ASP A 139 -2.05 11.71 19.35
N PHE A 140 -1.53 10.71 18.63
CA PHE A 140 -2.16 10.16 17.42
C PHE A 140 -3.53 9.52 17.69
N SER A 141 -3.77 9.01 18.92
CA SER A 141 -5.04 8.40 19.27
C SER A 141 -6.22 9.36 19.09
N THR A 142 -5.97 10.67 19.25
CA THR A 142 -6.98 11.73 19.07
C THR A 142 -7.50 11.82 17.64
N PHE A 143 -6.71 11.43 16.64
CA PHE A 143 -7.10 11.46 15.21
C PHE A 143 -8.10 10.35 14.85
N ILE A 144 -8.24 9.34 15.72
CA ILE A 144 -9.14 8.19 15.54
C ILE A 144 -10.35 8.32 16.48
N GLN A 145 -10.15 8.82 17.70
CA GLN A 145 -11.19 8.95 18.72
C GLN A 145 -12.30 9.94 18.35
N ASP A 146 -12.03 10.88 17.45
CA ASP A 146 -13.05 11.78 16.90
C ASP A 146 -14.10 11.05 16.04
N ASN A 147 -13.82 9.80 15.65
CA ASN A 147 -14.70 8.90 14.89
C ASN A 147 -15.34 9.58 13.66
N GLU A 148 -14.59 10.45 12.99
CA GLU A 148 -15.07 11.16 11.81
C GLU A 148 -15.45 10.19 10.66
N SER A 149 -16.41 10.62 9.85
CA SER A 149 -16.72 9.88 8.63
C SER A 149 -15.55 9.98 7.64
N ILE A 150 -15.18 8.84 7.07
CA ILE A 150 -14.16 8.70 6.02
C ILE A 150 -14.76 8.49 4.63
N HIS A 151 -16.09 8.62 4.51
CA HIS A 151 -16.78 8.43 3.24
C HIS A 151 -16.63 9.66 2.34
N ASN A 152 -16.04 9.46 1.15
CA ASN A 152 -15.85 10.51 0.13
C ASN A 152 -15.20 11.79 0.70
N GLN A 153 -14.19 11.60 1.55
CA GLN A 153 -13.37 12.66 2.12
C GLN A 153 -11.97 12.65 1.51
N ASP A 154 -11.20 13.69 1.83
CA ASP A 154 -9.74 13.63 1.71
C ASP A 154 -9.19 12.76 2.84
N LEU A 155 -8.43 11.72 2.49
CA LEU A 155 -8.05 10.64 3.40
C LEU A 155 -6.54 10.51 3.51
N VAL A 156 -6.07 10.24 4.72
CA VAL A 156 -4.68 9.88 5.02
C VAL A 156 -4.64 8.46 5.54
N ALA A 157 -3.75 7.64 4.97
CA ALA A 157 -3.45 6.31 5.46
C ALA A 157 -2.15 6.32 6.27
N TRP A 158 -2.25 5.96 7.54
CA TRP A 158 -1.12 5.82 8.46
C TRP A 158 -0.78 4.33 8.56
N VAL A 159 0.48 3.97 8.27
CA VAL A 159 0.91 2.57 8.22
C VAL A 159 2.08 2.35 9.15
N THR A 160 1.97 1.34 10.02
CA THR A 160 3.05 0.92 10.90
C THR A 160 3.66 -0.39 10.43
N ALA A 161 4.95 -0.34 10.13
CA ALA A 161 5.75 -1.53 9.84
C ALA A 161 6.88 -1.66 10.87
N GLY A 162 7.12 -2.88 11.33
CA GLY A 162 8.15 -3.17 12.32
C GLY A 162 8.37 -4.68 12.46
N PHE A 163 9.20 -5.07 13.41
CA PHE A 163 9.47 -6.45 13.77
C PHE A 163 9.97 -6.57 15.20
N LEU A 164 9.82 -7.75 15.80
CA LEU A 164 10.48 -8.09 17.07
C LEU A 164 11.95 -8.46 16.79
N HIS A 165 12.90 -7.80 17.46
CA HIS A 165 14.32 -8.14 17.37
C HIS A 165 14.78 -8.78 18.68
N ILE A 166 15.13 -10.07 18.62
CA ILE A 166 15.88 -10.75 19.68
C ILE A 166 17.32 -10.89 19.15
N PRO A 167 18.27 -10.07 19.63
CA PRO A 167 19.63 -10.08 19.09
C PRO A 167 20.30 -11.44 19.28
N HIS A 168 21.13 -11.83 18.32
CA HIS A 168 21.88 -13.09 18.35
C HIS A 168 23.32 -12.93 17.85
N ALA A 169 24.10 -14.01 17.86
CA ALA A 169 25.56 -13.95 17.62
C ALA A 169 25.91 -13.37 16.24
N GLU A 170 25.09 -13.66 15.23
CA GLU A 170 25.25 -13.18 13.85
C GLU A 170 24.90 -11.68 13.67
N ASP A 171 24.39 -10.98 14.70
CA ASP A 171 24.24 -9.52 14.69
C ASP A 171 25.56 -8.76 14.96
N ILE A 172 26.65 -9.48 15.23
CA ILE A 172 27.98 -8.87 15.44
C ILE A 172 28.78 -8.94 14.14
N PRO A 173 29.36 -7.83 13.65
CA PRO A 173 29.43 -6.50 14.29
C PRO A 173 28.22 -5.60 14.03
N ASN A 174 27.38 -5.92 13.06
CA ASN A 174 26.18 -5.16 12.70
C ASN A 174 25.03 -6.11 12.38
N THR A 175 23.82 -5.72 12.76
CA THR A 175 22.60 -6.36 12.27
C THR A 175 22.52 -6.26 10.74
N VAL A 176 22.24 -7.39 10.11
CA VAL A 176 22.18 -7.49 8.65
C VAL A 176 20.83 -7.01 8.09
N THR A 177 20.80 -6.58 6.83
CA THR A 177 19.56 -6.11 6.19
C THR A 177 18.66 -7.25 5.71
N VAL A 178 19.22 -8.44 5.44
CA VAL A 178 18.48 -9.59 4.93
C VAL A 178 17.44 -10.04 5.95
N GLY A 179 16.16 -10.00 5.56
CA GLY A 179 15.04 -10.40 6.42
C GLY A 179 14.50 -9.30 7.34
N ASN A 180 15.24 -8.20 7.55
CA ASN A 180 14.84 -7.08 8.42
C ASN A 180 14.06 -5.97 7.68
N GLY A 181 13.64 -6.25 6.45
CA GLY A 181 12.82 -5.34 5.66
C GLY A 181 11.35 -5.35 6.10
N GLY A 182 10.76 -4.17 6.21
CA GLY A 182 9.33 -3.96 6.40
C GLY A 182 8.86 -2.75 5.59
N GLY A 183 7.55 -2.62 5.40
CA GLY A 183 6.99 -1.47 4.69
C GLY A 183 5.60 -1.71 4.14
N VAL A 184 5.27 -0.97 3.09
CA VAL A 184 3.97 -1.03 2.41
C VAL A 184 4.16 -0.95 0.91
N LEU A 185 3.38 -1.73 0.17
CA LEU A 185 3.21 -1.54 -1.27
C LEU A 185 1.86 -0.88 -1.54
N LEU A 186 1.89 0.18 -2.35
CA LEU A 186 0.71 0.78 -2.94
C LEU A 186 0.53 0.22 -4.35
N ARG A 187 -0.49 -0.60 -4.54
CA ARG A 187 -0.72 -1.31 -5.81
C ARG A 187 -2.00 -0.83 -6.47
N PRO A 188 -1.99 -0.45 -7.76
CA PRO A 188 -3.24 -0.15 -8.46
C PRO A 188 -4.13 -1.40 -8.46
N HIS A 189 -5.40 -1.24 -8.15
CA HIS A 189 -6.41 -2.29 -8.17
C HIS A 189 -7.68 -1.74 -8.84
N ASN A 190 -7.97 -2.20 -10.06
CA ASN A 190 -8.98 -1.60 -10.93
C ASN A 190 -8.79 -0.09 -11.18
N TYR A 191 -7.63 0.47 -10.87
CA TYR A 191 -7.34 1.89 -11.11
C TYR A 191 -7.20 2.20 -12.60
N PHE A 192 -6.59 1.29 -13.35
CA PHE A 192 -6.44 1.38 -14.80
C PHE A 192 -7.42 0.44 -15.49
N ASP A 193 -7.54 0.61 -16.80
CA ASP A 193 -8.36 -0.23 -17.68
C ASP A 193 -7.67 -1.54 -18.06
N ASN A 194 -6.35 -1.58 -17.96
CA ASN A 194 -5.45 -2.70 -18.22
C ASN A 194 -4.14 -2.49 -17.43
N ASP A 195 -3.21 -3.44 -17.53
CA ASP A 195 -1.87 -3.29 -16.96
C ASP A 195 -1.11 -2.15 -17.68
N PRO A 196 -0.69 -1.08 -16.97
CA PRO A 196 0.09 0.00 -17.58
C PRO A 196 1.43 -0.46 -18.18
N SER A 197 1.96 -1.62 -17.77
CA SER A 197 3.22 -2.13 -18.31
C SER A 197 3.14 -2.53 -19.80
N ILE A 198 1.93 -2.69 -20.34
CA ILE A 198 1.71 -3.00 -21.76
C ILE A 198 2.26 -1.93 -22.71
N ASP A 199 2.28 -0.67 -22.27
CA ASP A 199 2.79 0.46 -23.04
C ASP A 199 4.29 0.72 -22.76
N SER A 200 4.96 -0.19 -22.04
CA SER A 200 6.38 -0.06 -21.75
C SER A 200 7.21 -0.09 -23.04
N PRO A 201 8.07 0.92 -23.29
CA PRO A 201 8.98 0.88 -24.43
C PRO A 201 9.99 -0.28 -24.30
N ASP A 202 10.19 -0.83 -23.11
CA ASP A 202 11.10 -1.95 -22.85
C ASP A 202 10.41 -3.31 -22.96
N SER A 203 9.12 -3.35 -23.28
CA SER A 203 8.42 -4.61 -23.57
C SER A 203 8.99 -5.27 -24.83
N VAL A 204 9.06 -6.60 -24.81
CA VAL A 204 9.58 -7.41 -25.92
C VAL A 204 8.56 -8.50 -26.25
N TYR A 205 8.19 -8.59 -27.53
CA TYR A 205 7.37 -9.66 -28.08
C TYR A 205 8.09 -10.28 -29.28
N LEU A 206 8.32 -11.59 -29.23
CA LEU A 206 9.02 -12.34 -30.27
C LEU A 206 8.06 -13.28 -30.97
N ALA A 207 7.83 -13.06 -32.27
CA ALA A 207 7.16 -14.04 -33.11
C ALA A 207 8.15 -15.16 -33.49
N PRO A 208 7.69 -16.41 -33.68
CA PRO A 208 8.56 -17.51 -34.11
C PRO A 208 9.35 -17.14 -35.37
N GLY A 209 10.68 -17.30 -35.34
CA GLY A 209 11.59 -16.98 -36.44
C GLY A 209 12.10 -15.53 -36.47
N THR A 210 11.73 -14.69 -35.49
CA THR A 210 12.19 -13.29 -35.39
C THR A 210 13.20 -13.05 -34.27
N GLU A 211 13.71 -14.11 -33.64
CA GLU A 211 14.53 -14.05 -32.44
C GLU A 211 15.84 -13.26 -32.63
N SER A 212 16.39 -13.28 -33.85
CA SER A 212 17.65 -12.60 -34.21
C SER A 212 17.47 -11.20 -34.82
N SER A 213 16.22 -10.75 -35.02
CA SER A 213 15.94 -9.44 -35.60
C SER A 213 16.03 -8.34 -34.55
N CYS A 214 16.86 -7.34 -34.81
CA CYS A 214 16.97 -6.14 -33.97
C CYS A 214 15.69 -5.27 -34.00
N GLU A 215 14.85 -5.39 -35.04
CA GLU A 215 13.59 -4.63 -35.13
C GLU A 215 12.56 -5.09 -34.10
N SER A 216 12.50 -6.39 -33.80
CA SER A 216 11.53 -6.99 -32.87
C SER A 216 12.14 -7.41 -31.54
N ASN A 217 13.45 -7.67 -31.51
CA ASN A 217 14.18 -8.08 -30.31
C ASN A 217 15.28 -7.05 -29.97
N ARG A 218 14.99 -6.14 -29.05
CA ARG A 218 15.99 -5.17 -28.55
C ARG A 218 17.22 -5.85 -27.95
N MET A 219 17.08 -7.04 -27.38
CA MET A 219 18.24 -7.80 -26.87
C MET A 219 19.18 -8.25 -28.00
N ALA A 220 18.64 -8.59 -29.18
CA ALA A 220 19.46 -8.92 -30.35
C ALA A 220 20.22 -7.70 -30.91
N CYS A 221 19.74 -6.48 -30.63
CA CYS A 221 20.51 -5.25 -30.90
C CYS A 221 21.63 -5.06 -29.87
N LEU A 222 21.33 -5.25 -28.58
CA LEU A 222 22.26 -5.01 -27.48
C LEU A 222 23.50 -5.91 -27.54
N GLU A 223 23.39 -7.12 -28.09
CA GLU A 223 24.56 -7.98 -28.36
C GLU A 223 25.55 -7.36 -29.35
N ARG A 224 25.11 -6.44 -30.21
CA ARG A 224 25.94 -5.84 -31.27
C ARG A 224 26.59 -4.53 -30.84
N GLU A 225 26.00 -3.81 -29.90
CA GLU A 225 26.45 -2.48 -29.45
C GLU A 225 26.54 -2.41 -27.92
N SER A 226 27.50 -3.14 -27.34
CA SER A 226 27.80 -3.02 -25.91
C SER A 226 28.90 -1.99 -25.70
N CYS A 227 28.52 -0.85 -25.12
CA CYS A 227 29.46 0.05 -24.48
C CYS A 227 29.13 0.14 -22.99
N ALA A 228 30.15 0.04 -22.15
CA ALA A 228 30.02 0.35 -20.74
C ALA A 228 30.63 1.73 -20.51
N PRO A 229 30.00 2.58 -19.67
CA PRO A 229 30.65 3.82 -19.27
C PRO A 229 31.94 3.50 -18.50
N GLY A 230 32.94 4.36 -18.63
CA GLY A 230 34.08 4.34 -17.73
C GLY A 230 33.58 4.63 -16.31
N LEU A 231 33.92 3.77 -15.36
CA LEU A 231 33.56 3.98 -13.96
C LEU A 231 34.55 4.97 -13.34
N GLU A 232 34.04 6.11 -12.89
CA GLU A 232 34.82 7.04 -12.07
C GLU A 232 35.21 6.38 -10.74
N PRO A 233 36.42 6.64 -10.20
CA PRO A 233 36.78 6.17 -8.88
C PRO A 233 35.80 6.66 -7.81
N PHE A 234 35.44 5.78 -6.88
CA PHE A 234 34.57 6.12 -5.77
C PHE A 234 35.17 7.26 -4.91
N THR A 235 34.36 8.28 -4.63
CA THR A 235 34.71 9.39 -3.73
C THR A 235 33.80 9.40 -2.49
N TYR A 236 34.39 9.59 -1.31
CA TYR A 236 33.67 9.75 -0.05
C TYR A 236 34.10 11.03 0.66
N HIS A 237 33.14 11.91 0.93
CA HIS A 237 33.39 13.25 1.51
C HIS A 237 33.62 13.24 3.03
N GLY A 238 33.71 12.07 3.65
CA GLY A 238 34.03 11.94 5.07
C GLY A 238 32.87 12.29 5.98
N PHE A 239 33.20 12.67 7.20
CA PHE A 239 32.26 12.94 8.29
C PHE A 239 32.09 14.45 8.46
N GLY A 240 30.87 14.92 8.74
CA GLY A 240 30.60 16.33 9.00
C GLY A 240 31.28 16.82 10.29
N GLY A 241 32.02 17.93 10.20
CA GLY A 241 32.68 18.57 11.34
C GLY A 241 32.02 19.90 11.72
N ILE A 242 31.53 19.95 12.97
CA ILE A 242 31.26 21.09 13.88
C ILE A 242 30.85 22.42 13.23
N ILE A 243 29.64 22.88 13.58
CA ILE A 243 29.16 24.24 13.35
C ILE A 243 30.21 25.23 13.87
N LYS A 244 30.96 25.87 12.97
CA LYS A 244 31.80 27.01 13.32
C LYS A 244 30.88 28.23 13.44
N PHE A 245 30.58 28.64 14.65
CA PHE A 245 30.07 29.98 14.89
C PHE A 245 31.25 30.94 14.74
N HIS A 246 31.16 31.83 13.75
CA HIS A 246 32.04 32.99 13.69
C HIS A 246 31.43 34.07 14.59
N ASP A 247 32.21 34.51 15.59
CA ASP A 247 31.86 35.60 16.52
C ASP A 247 31.62 36.93 15.81
#